data_AF-A0AAD4V4W6-F1
#
_entry.id   AF-A0AAD4V4W6-F1
#
_cell.length_a   1.000
_cell.length_b   1.000
_cell.length_c   1.000
_cell.angle_alpha   90.00
_cell.angle_beta   90.00
_cell.angle_gamma   90.00
#
_symmetry.space_group_name_H-M   'P 1'
#
loop_
_entity.id
_entity.type
_entity.pdbx_description
1 polymer ?
#
loop_
_entity_poly.entity_id
_entity_poly.type
_entity_poly.pdbx_seq_one_letter_code
_entity_poly.pdbx_strand_id
1 'polypeptide(L)'
;MLGALGAEWVIPKGCFELLSINLRISGKGKRAGILRDCLVHAIFWNIWMERNRRIFQGHIGVRVEELWDRIKFWASLWASVSGQFKDYHYSTIMRDMMAVLR
;
A
#
# COMPACT_ATOMS: atom_id res chain seq x y z
N MET A 1 -12.80 11.26 -14.33
CA MET A 1 -12.91 12.25 -13.22
C MET A 1 -11.77 13.27 -13.27
N LEU A 2 -10.48 12.88 -13.26
CA LEU A 2 -9.37 13.86 -13.41
C LEU A 2 -9.29 14.49 -14.80
N GLY A 3 -9.52 13.73 -15.87
CA GLY A 3 -9.56 14.28 -17.23
C GLY A 3 -10.68 15.31 -17.46
N ALA A 4 -11.77 15.25 -16.67
CA ALA A 4 -12.82 16.28 -16.71
C ALA A 4 -12.38 17.60 -16.05
N LEU A 5 -11.30 17.58 -15.27
CA LEU A 5 -10.66 18.74 -14.65
C LEU A 5 -9.43 19.21 -15.44
N GLY A 6 -9.19 18.66 -16.65
CA GLY A 6 -7.98 18.96 -17.43
C GLY A 6 -6.68 18.50 -16.75
N ALA A 7 -6.77 17.60 -15.78
CA ALA A 7 -5.63 17.11 -15.01
C ALA A 7 -5.37 15.63 -15.29
N GLU A 8 -4.09 15.25 -15.29
CA GLU A 8 -3.67 13.86 -15.39
C GLU A 8 -2.95 13.43 -14.11
N TRP A 9 -3.29 12.24 -13.63
CA TRP A 9 -2.50 11.62 -12.58
C TRP A 9 -1.24 11.02 -13.18
N VAL A 10 -0.09 11.62 -12.87
CA VAL A 10 1.20 11.08 -13.27
C VAL A 10 1.75 10.17 -12.18
N ILE A 11 1.97 8.90 -12.52
CA ILE A 11 2.65 7.95 -11.66
C ILE A 11 4.14 8.36 -11.54
N PRO A 12 4.69 8.51 -10.32
CA PRO A 12 6.10 8.85 -10.16
C PRO A 12 7.02 7.80 -10.79
N LYS A 13 8.12 8.27 -11.40
CA LYS A 13 9.16 7.39 -11.96
C LYS A 13 9.67 6.43 -10.87
N GLY A 14 9.83 5.14 -11.22
CA GLY A 14 10.25 4.09 -10.28
C GLY A 14 9.11 3.36 -9.55
N CYS A 15 7.87 3.88 -9.58
CA CYS A 15 6.73 3.15 -8.98
C CYS A 15 6.44 1.82 -9.68
N PHE A 16 6.67 1.73 -11.00
CA PHE A 16 6.48 0.48 -11.75
C PHE A 16 7.44 -0.61 -11.29
N GLU A 17 8.72 -0.30 -11.08
CA GLU A 17 9.69 -1.26 -10.53
C GLU A 17 9.30 -1.67 -9.11
N LEU A 18 8.88 -0.71 -8.28
CA LEU A 18 8.41 -0.99 -6.93
C LEU A 18 7.19 -1.93 -6.91
N LEU A 19 6.21 -1.72 -7.78
CA LEU A 19 5.06 -2.62 -7.90
C LEU A 19 5.47 -4.02 -8.39
N SER A 20 6.41 -4.07 -9.33
CA SER A 20 6.92 -5.32 -9.91
C SER A 20 7.62 -6.20 -8.87
N ILE A 21 8.37 -5.58 -7.95
CA ILE A 21 9.06 -6.28 -6.84
C ILE A 21 8.03 -6.79 -5.83
N ASN A 22 7.06 -5.95 -5.48
CA ASN A 22 6.13 -6.23 -4.38
C ASN A 22 4.95 -7.14 -4.75
N LEU A 23 4.63 -7.32 -6.04
CA LEU A 23 3.60 -8.25 -6.52
C LEU A 23 4.03 -9.73 -6.51
N ARG A 24 5.30 -10.03 -6.18
CA ARG A 24 5.82 -11.40 -6.03
C ARG A 24 5.34 -12.13 -4.77
N ILE A 25 4.37 -11.58 -4.04
CA ILE A 25 3.69 -12.21 -2.91
C ILE A 25 3.27 -13.63 -3.31
N SER A 26 3.92 -14.68 -2.82
CA SER A 26 3.56 -16.05 -3.18
C SER A 26 2.37 -16.52 -2.34
N GLY A 27 1.28 -16.90 -3.00
CA GLY A 27 0.05 -17.35 -2.34
C GLY A 27 -1.07 -17.56 -3.36
N LYS A 28 -1.65 -18.76 -3.39
CA LYS A 28 -2.79 -19.08 -4.27
C LYS A 28 -4.06 -19.06 -3.42
N GLY A 29 -5.01 -18.17 -3.73
CA GLY A 29 -6.31 -18.11 -3.05
C GLY A 29 -6.86 -16.70 -2.85
N LYS A 30 -8.16 -16.62 -2.53
CA LYS A 30 -8.90 -15.35 -2.40
C LYS A 30 -8.30 -14.41 -1.35
N ARG A 31 -7.85 -14.94 -0.21
CA ARG A 31 -7.22 -14.15 0.86
C ARG A 31 -5.87 -13.57 0.44
N ALA A 32 -5.04 -14.35 -0.26
CA ALA A 32 -3.77 -13.86 -0.79
C ALA A 32 -3.98 -12.75 -1.83
N GLY A 33 -5.03 -12.87 -2.66
CA GLY A 33 -5.44 -11.80 -3.58
C GLY A 33 -5.78 -10.50 -2.83
N ILE A 34 -6.61 -10.58 -1.80
CA ILE A 34 -6.98 -9.41 -0.99
C ILE A 34 -5.76 -8.75 -0.34
N LEU A 35 -4.84 -9.53 0.23
CA LEU A 35 -3.62 -8.97 0.82
C LEU A 35 -2.76 -8.24 -0.23
N ARG A 36 -2.62 -8.80 -1.44
CA ARG A 36 -1.92 -8.16 -2.56
C ARG A 36 -2.60 -6.86 -2.97
N ASP A 37 -3.92 -6.86 -3.13
CA ASP A 37 -4.68 -5.69 -3.55
C ASP A 37 -4.59 -4.57 -2.50
N CYS A 38 -4.75 -4.92 -1.22
CA CYS A 38 -4.58 -3.97 -0.11
C CYS A 38 -3.15 -3.41 -0.06
N LEU A 39 -2.13 -4.23 -0.29
CA LEU A 39 -0.74 -3.78 -0.32
C LEU A 39 -0.49 -2.79 -1.47
N VAL A 40 -0.92 -3.13 -2.69
CA VAL A 40 -0.78 -2.24 -3.86
C VAL A 40 -1.49 -0.92 -3.61
N HIS A 41 -2.71 -0.95 -3.08
CA HIS A 41 -3.44 0.26 -2.73
C HIS A 41 -2.67 1.08 -1.68
N ALA A 42 -2.08 0.43 -0.67
CA ALA A 42 -1.40 1.10 0.43
C ALA A 42 -0.12 1.77 -0.04
N ILE A 43 0.62 1.15 -0.97
CA ILE A 43 1.78 1.75 -1.64
C ILE A 43 1.38 3.06 -2.31
N PHE A 44 0.37 3.04 -3.18
CA PHE A 44 -0.07 4.25 -3.90
C PHE A 44 -0.56 5.34 -2.96
N TRP A 45 -1.37 4.96 -1.97
CA TRP A 45 -1.89 5.90 -0.97
C TRP A 45 -0.76 6.60 -0.21
N ASN A 46 0.21 5.85 0.30
CA ASN A 46 1.31 6.42 1.07
C ASN A 46 2.24 7.27 0.19
N ILE A 47 2.52 6.86 -1.06
CA ILE A 47 3.30 7.67 -2.00
C ILE A 47 2.59 9.00 -2.31
N TRP A 48 1.28 8.97 -2.55
CA TRP A 48 0.50 10.18 -2.79
C TRP A 48 0.49 11.10 -1.57
N MET A 49 0.22 10.56 -0.38
CA MET A 49 0.23 11.30 0.88
C MET A 49 1.59 11.95 1.13
N GLU A 50 2.66 11.19 0.99
CA GLU A 50 4.03 11.65 1.19
C GLU A 50 4.37 12.79 0.22
N ARG A 51 4.06 12.63 -1.07
CA ARG A 51 4.28 13.66 -2.09
C ARG A 51 3.50 14.94 -1.78
N ASN A 52 2.22 14.81 -1.43
CA ASN A 52 1.39 15.98 -1.13
C ASN A 52 1.84 16.70 0.12
N ARG A 53 2.24 15.99 1.18
CA ARG A 53 2.79 16.63 2.38
C ARG A 53 4.07 17.40 2.08
N ARG A 54 4.96 16.86 1.24
CA ARG A 54 6.18 17.56 0.82
C ARG A 54 5.86 18.87 0.08
N ILE A 55 4.90 18.83 -0.85
CA ILE A 55 4.51 20.00 -1.66
C ILE A 55 3.75 21.04 -0.84
N PHE A 56 2.72 20.63 -0.10
CA PHE A 56 1.75 21.56 0.51
C PHE A 56 2.06 21.92 1.96
N GLN A 57 2.92 21.16 2.65
CA GLN A 57 3.17 21.34 4.08
C GLN A 57 4.66 21.54 4.40
N GLY A 58 5.53 21.65 3.38
CA GLY A 58 6.97 21.76 3.57
C GLY A 58 7.57 20.55 4.31
N HIS A 59 6.93 19.39 4.24
CA HIS A 59 7.40 18.19 4.92
C HIS A 59 8.74 17.75 4.31
N ILE A 60 9.77 17.56 5.15
CA ILE A 60 11.10 17.11 4.72
C ILE A 60 11.03 15.67 4.15
N GLY A 61 10.03 14.91 4.60
CA GLY A 61 9.78 13.56 4.18
C GLY A 61 10.27 12.52 5.18
N VAL A 62 9.78 11.30 5.04
CA VAL A 62 10.18 10.17 5.89
C VAL A 62 11.24 9.29 5.24
N ARG A 63 11.91 8.51 6.07
CA ARG A 63 12.79 7.44 5.63
C ARG A 63 12.00 6.31 4.94
N VAL A 64 12.68 5.54 4.08
CA VAL A 64 12.07 4.44 3.33
C VAL A 64 11.47 3.39 4.27
N GLU A 65 12.13 3.09 5.39
CA GLU A 65 11.66 2.11 6.37
C GLU A 65 10.36 2.55 7.04
N GLU A 66 10.28 3.83 7.43
CA GLU A 66 9.06 4.39 8.01
C GLU A 66 7.91 4.40 6.99
N LEU A 67 8.19 4.73 5.73
CA LEU A 67 7.20 4.64 4.65
C LEU A 67 6.68 3.20 4.51
N TRP A 68 7.57 2.21 4.57
CA TRP A 68 7.21 0.80 4.52
C TRP A 68 6.35 0.38 5.71
N ASP A 69 6.66 0.84 6.92
CA ASP A 69 5.85 0.53 8.10
C ASP A 69 4.44 1.11 8.01
N ARG A 70 4.31 2.33 7.46
CA ARG A 70 3.00 2.92 7.16
C ARG A 70 2.24 2.12 6.09
N ILE A 71 2.92 1.69 5.03
CA ILE A 71 2.33 0.86 3.98
C ILE A 71 1.78 -0.45 4.57
N LYS A 72 2.57 -1.14 5.39
CA LYS A 72 2.17 -2.39 6.03
C LYS A 72 0.98 -2.19 6.95
N PHE A 73 1.00 -1.15 7.76
CA PHE A 73 -0.12 -0.77 8.62
C PHE A 73 -1.41 -0.58 7.83
N TRP A 74 -1.38 0.26 6.78
CA TRP A 74 -2.57 0.52 5.96
C TRP A 74 -3.06 -0.72 5.23
N ALA A 75 -2.15 -1.50 4.65
CA ALA A 75 -2.50 -2.72 3.95
C ALA A 75 -3.19 -3.73 4.88
N SER A 76 -2.66 -3.93 6.08
CA SER A 76 -3.24 -4.85 7.07
C SER A 76 -4.57 -4.33 7.62
N LEU A 77 -4.70 -3.02 7.84
CA LEU A 77 -5.95 -2.40 8.29
C LEU A 77 -7.06 -2.55 7.24
N TRP A 78 -6.75 -2.35 5.97
CA TRP A 78 -7.72 -2.53 4.89
C TRP A 78 -8.07 -3.99 4.65
N ALA A 79 -7.12 -4.90 4.81
CA ALA A 79 -7.40 -6.32 4.77
C ALA A 79 -8.32 -6.75 5.93
N SER A 80 -8.13 -6.21 7.13
CA SER A 80 -8.90 -6.61 8.32
C SER A 80 -10.37 -6.21 8.26
N VAL A 81 -10.74 -5.19 7.49
CA VAL A 81 -12.14 -4.80 7.27
C VAL A 81 -12.80 -5.57 6.13
N SER A 82 -12.07 -6.45 5.43
CA SER A 82 -12.65 -7.28 4.36
C SER A 82 -13.35 -8.52 4.92
N GLY A 83 -14.43 -8.94 4.26
CA GLY A 83 -15.25 -10.07 4.73
C GLY A 83 -14.49 -11.41 4.83
N GLN A 84 -13.38 -11.58 4.11
CA GLN A 84 -12.56 -12.79 4.13
C GLN A 84 -11.66 -12.91 5.38
N PHE A 85 -11.54 -11.82 6.14
CA PHE A 85 -10.74 -11.70 7.34
C PHE A 85 -11.56 -11.35 8.60
N LYS A 86 -12.89 -11.40 8.53
CA LYS A 86 -13.80 -11.05 9.64
C LYS A 86 -13.53 -11.80 10.96
N ASP A 87 -13.03 -13.03 10.87
CA ASP A 87 -12.76 -13.91 12.02
C ASP A 87 -11.27 -13.92 12.41
N TYR A 88 -10.46 -13.02 11.82
CA TYR A 88 -9.03 -12.92 12.06
C TYR A 88 -8.70 -11.69 12.90
N HIS A 89 -7.83 -11.87 13.90
CA HIS A 89 -7.28 -10.73 14.62
C HIS A 89 -6.33 -9.92 13.72
N TYR A 90 -6.40 -8.60 13.85
CA TYR A 90 -5.52 -7.67 13.14
C TYR A 90 -4.03 -8.03 13.28
N SER A 91 -3.59 -8.42 14.47
CA SER A 91 -2.20 -8.81 14.73
C SER A 91 -1.75 -10.01 13.87
N THR A 92 -2.65 -10.96 13.61
CA THR A 92 -2.39 -12.09 12.72
C THR A 92 -2.24 -11.62 11.27
N ILE A 93 -3.12 -10.74 10.82
CA ILE A 93 -3.09 -10.18 9.46
C ILE A 93 -1.81 -9.36 9.23
N MET A 94 -1.43 -8.55 10.22
CA MET A 94 -0.20 -7.76 10.19
C MET A 94 1.04 -8.65 10.10
N ARG A 95 1.11 -9.72 10.90
CA ARG A 95 2.20 -10.69 10.84
C ARG A 95 2.29 -11.36 9.46
N ASP A 96 1.17 -11.76 8.89
CA ASP A 96 1.15 -12.43 7.58
C ASP A 96 1.52 -11.45 6.45
N MET A 97 1.13 -10.17 6.56
CA MET A 97 1.57 -9.10 5.64
C MET A 97 3.09 -8.86 5.72
N MET A 98 3.68 -8.92 6.92
CA MET A 98 5.14 -8.82 7.11
C MET A 98 5.88 -9.99 6.46
N ALA A 99 5.30 -11.19 6.47
CA ALA A 99 5.91 -12.38 5.86
C ALA A 99 5.95 -12.31 4.32
N VAL A 100 5.09 -11.49 3.73
CA VAL A 100 4.91 -11.34 2.29
C VAL A 100 5.95 -10.43 1.64
N LEU A 101 6.54 -9.50 2.39
CA LEU A 101 7.46 -8.45 1.90
C LEU A 101 8.95 -8.80 2.07
N ARG A 102 9.34 -10.07 1.86
CA ARG A 102 10.74 -10.51 1.95
C ARG A 102 11.54 -10.22 0.69
#